data_AF-A0A535CVU6-F1
#
_entry.id   AF-A0A535CVU6-F1
#
_cell.length_a   1.000
_cell.length_b   1.000
_cell.length_c   1.000
_cell.angle_alpha   90.00
_cell.angle_beta   90.00
_cell.angle_gamma   90.00
#
_symmetry.space_group_name_H-M   'P 1'
#
loop_
_entity.id
_entity.type
_entity.pdbx_description
1 polymer ?
#
loop_
_entity_poly.entity_id
_entity_poly.type
_entity_poly.pdbx_seq_one_letter_code
_entity_poly.pdbx_strand_id
1 'polypeptide(L)' 'MRRVQIYLDEGIDDALASEAVKIGMSKAALIRRLVAQGMGAELEGREDPLAGLIGRYAGEPGDIDKVVYG' A
#
# COMPACT_ATOMS: atom_id res chain seq x y z
N MET A 1 -6.71 -6.73 -16.81
CA MET A 1 -6.93 -5.28 -17.00
C MET A 1 -8.39 -5.05 -17.36
N ARG A 2 -9.10 -4.20 -16.62
CA ARG A 2 -10.51 -3.82 -16.89
C ARG A 2 -10.57 -2.32 -17.20
N ARG A 3 -11.36 -1.92 -18.20
CA ARG A 3 -11.57 -0.49 -18.53
C ARG A 3 -12.60 0.10 -17.57
N VAL A 4 -12.28 1.25 -16.98
CA VAL A 4 -13.16 2.01 -16.08
C VAL A 4 -13.27 3.44 -16.63
N GLN A 5 -14.46 4.01 -16.58
CA GLN A 5 -14.72 5.42 -16.87
C GLN A 5 -14.99 6.14 -15.54
N ILE A 6 -14.31 7.26 -15.33
CA ILE A 6 -14.50 8.13 -14.16
C ILE A 6 -14.64 9.57 -14.65
N TYR A 7 -15.44 10.35 -13.95
CA TYR A 7 -15.49 11.80 -14.14
C TYR A 7 -14.46 12.44 -13.22
N LEU A 8 -13.68 13.37 -13.77
CA LEU A 8 -12.68 14.16 -13.06
C LEU A 8 -13.01 15.64 -13.29
N ASP A 9 -12.73 16.45 -12.29
CA ASP A 9 -12.73 17.90 -12.46
C ASP A 9 -11.65 18.32 -13.47
N GLU A 10 -11.92 19.34 -14.28
CA GLU A 10 -11.00 19.83 -15.31
C GLU A 10 -9.65 20.25 -14.72
N GLY A 11 -9.66 20.93 -13.57
CA GLY A 11 -8.43 21.36 -12.90
C GLY A 11 -7.58 20.19 -12.40
N ILE A 12 -8.22 19.08 -12.04
CA ILE A 12 -7.52 17.86 -11.62
C ILE A 12 -6.90 17.16 -12.85
N ASP A 13 -7.61 17.11 -13.97
CA ASP A 13 -7.09 16.49 -15.20
C ASP A 13 -5.86 17.24 -15.73
N ASP A 14 -5.90 18.58 -15.70
CA ASP A 14 -4.79 19.45 -16.10
C ASP A 14 -3.57 19.27 -15.18
N ALA A 15 -3.79 19.21 -13.87
CA ALA A 15 -2.73 18.96 -12.89
C ALA A 15 -2.08 17.59 -13.11
N LEU A 16 -2.89 16.55 -13.36
CA LEU A 16 -2.39 15.21 -13.67
C LEU A 16 -1.60 15.17 -14.98
N ALA A 17 -2.02 15.91 -16.00
CA ALA A 17 -1.31 16.00 -17.26
C ALA A 17 0.04 16.70 -17.10
N SER A 18 0.08 17.82 -16.38
CA SER A 18 1.32 18.55 -16.07
C SER A 18 2.30 17.68 -15.30
N GLU A 19 1.82 16.99 -14.26
CA GLU A 19 2.66 16.17 -13.41
C GLU A 19 3.20 14.95 -14.16
N ALA A 20 2.37 14.30 -14.98
CA ALA A 20 2.78 13.18 -15.81
C ALA A 20 3.94 13.54 -16.74
N VAL A 21 3.92 14.74 -17.34
CA VAL A 21 5.02 15.25 -18.17
C VAL A 21 6.29 15.45 -17.33
N LYS A 22 6.20 16.09 -16.16
CA LYS A 22 7.36 16.36 -15.30
C LYS A 22 8.09 15.09 -14.89
N ILE A 23 7.36 14.03 -14.58
CA ILE A 23 7.92 12.76 -14.10
C ILE A 23 8.18 11.74 -15.23
N GLY A 24 7.92 12.10 -16.50
CA GLY A 24 8.13 11.24 -17.65
C GLY A 24 7.22 10.00 -17.70
N MET A 25 6.00 10.09 -17.18
CA MET A 25 5.02 9.01 -17.20
C MET A 25 3.81 9.36 -18.07
N SER A 26 3.09 8.34 -18.55
CA SER A 26 1.77 8.59 -19.13
C SER A 26 0.77 8.97 -18.04
N LYS A 27 -0.20 9.84 -18.35
CA LYS A 27 -1.28 10.24 -17.43
C LYS A 27 -1.96 9.01 -16.80
N ALA A 28 -2.25 7.99 -17.61
CA ALA A 28 -2.86 6.75 -17.12
C ALA A 28 -1.94 5.94 -16.19
N ALA A 29 -0.62 5.93 -16.42
CA ALA A 29 0.33 5.27 -15.52
C ALA A 29 0.41 6.00 -14.17
N LEU A 30 0.42 7.33 -14.19
CA LEU A 30 0.38 8.14 -12.96
C LEU A 30 -0.90 7.89 -12.16
N ILE A 31 -2.07 7.91 -12.81
CA ILE A 31 -3.35 7.62 -12.14
C ILE A 31 -3.32 6.23 -11.48
N ARG A 32 -2.89 5.19 -12.19
CA ARG A 32 -2.80 3.84 -11.62
C ARG A 32 -1.85 3.79 -10.42
N ARG A 33 -0.70 4.48 -10.48
CA ARG A 33 0.25 4.56 -9.36
C ARG A 33 -0.38 5.24 -8.15
N LEU A 34 -1.01 6.40 -8.34
CA LEU A 34 -1.62 7.15 -7.24
C LEU A 34 -2.80 6.40 -6.61
N VAL A 35 -3.64 5.77 -7.43
CA VAL A 35 -4.72 4.90 -6.95
C VAL A 35 -4.14 3.73 -6.15
N ALA A 36 -3.09 3.07 -6.65
CA ALA A 36 -2.45 1.97 -5.92
C ALA A 36 -1.85 2.43 -4.58
N GLN A 37 -1.20 3.60 -4.53
CA GLN A 37 -0.65 4.17 -3.31
C GLN A 37 -1.76 4.54 -2.30
N GLY A 38 -2.85 5.16 -2.77
CA GLY A 38 -3.97 5.54 -1.92
C GLY A 38 -4.77 4.34 -1.39
N MET A 39 -4.77 3.23 -2.14
CA MET A 39 -5.50 2.01 -1.79
C MET A 39 -4.60 0.89 -1.28
N GLY A 40 -3.32 1.15 -0.95
CA GLY A 40 -2.31 0.14 -0.66
C GLY A 40 -2.76 -0.94 0.34
N ALA A 41 -3.46 -0.54 1.41
CA ALA A 41 -3.98 -1.48 2.41
C ALA A 41 -5.16 -2.36 1.92
N GLU A 42 -5.91 -1.91 0.90
CA GLU A 42 -7.02 -2.69 0.33
C GLU A 42 -6.57 -3.57 -0.86
N LEU A 43 -5.54 -3.15 -1.60
CA LEU A 43 -5.07 -3.83 -2.81
C LEU A 43 -4.05 -4.94 -2.54
N GLU A 44 -3.29 -4.87 -1.45
CA GLU A 44 -2.33 -5.93 -1.08
C GLU A 44 -3.04 -7.21 -0.62
N GLY A 45 -4.37 -7.19 -0.49
CA GLY A 45 -5.09 -8.20 0.25
C GLY A 45 -4.75 -8.05 1.74
N ARG A 46 -5.69 -8.38 2.61
CA ARG A 46 -5.39 -8.54 4.04
C ARG A 46 -4.49 -9.76 4.25
N GLU A 47 -3.26 -9.76 3.76
CA GLU A 47 -2.22 -10.57 4.39
C GLU A 47 -1.76 -9.80 5.61
N ASP A 48 -1.97 -10.40 6.78
CA ASP A 48 -1.46 -9.87 8.04
C ASP A 48 0.07 -9.66 7.87
N PRO A 49 0.58 -8.41 7.98
CA PRO A 49 2.00 -8.12 7.81
C PRO A 49 2.87 -8.84 8.85
N LEU A 50 2.26 -9.34 9.94
CA LEU A 50 2.89 -10.14 10.98
C LEU A 50 2.74 -11.65 10.76
N ALA A 51 1.96 -12.11 9.77
CA ALA A 51 1.82 -13.54 9.47
C ALA A 51 3.17 -14.21 9.24
N GLY A 52 4.09 -13.51 8.57
CA GLY A 52 5.46 -13.99 8.35
C GLY A 52 6.32 -14.06 9.61
N LEU A 53 5.94 -13.40 10.71
CA LEU A 53 6.63 -13.44 12.01
C LEU A 53 6.16 -14.59 12.89
N ILE A 54 4.96 -15.14 12.65
CA ILE A 54 4.43 -16.28 13.40
C ILE A 54 5.33 -17.49 13.18
N GLY A 55 5.86 -18.05 14.28
CA GLY A 55 6.74 -19.22 14.26
C GLY A 55 8.20 -18.95 13.85
N ARG A 56 8.62 -17.68 13.64
CA ARG A 56 10.04 -17.37 13.35
C ARG A 56 10.96 -17.49 14.56
N TYR A 57 10.41 -17.43 15.76
CA TYR A 57 11.18 -17.65 16.99
C TYR A 57 11.11 -19.13 17.36
N ALA A 58 12.28 -19.79 17.35
CA ALA A 58 12.42 -21.21 17.70
C ALA A 58 12.98 -21.42 19.12
N GLY A 59 13.02 -20.37 19.94
CA GLY A 59 13.44 -20.48 21.33
C GLY A 59 12.34 -21.06 22.21
N GLU A 60 12.73 -21.76 23.27
CA GLU A 60 11.81 -22.20 24.30
C GLU A 60 11.18 -21.00 25.01
N PRO A 61 9.86 -21.00 25.26
CA PRO A 61 9.22 -19.96 26.03
C PRO A 61 9.84 -19.88 27.44
N GLY A 62 10.29 -18.68 27.82
CA GLY A 62 10.72 -18.42 29.19
C GLY A 62 9.55 -18.32 30.15
N ASP A 63 9.82 -18.48 31.43
CA ASP A 63 8.84 -18.22 32.50
C ASP A 63 8.54 -16.71 32.58
N ILE A 64 7.31 -16.34 32.22
CA ILE A 64 6.85 -14.94 32.21
C ILE A 64 6.89 -14.36 33.63
N ASP A 65 6.53 -15.15 34.63
CA ASP A 65 6.43 -14.65 36.01
C ASP A 65 7.82 -14.26 36.54
N LYS A 66 8.85 -15.01 36.17
CA LYS A 66 10.25 -14.69 36.50
C LYS A 66 10.77 -13.42 35.82
N VAL A 67 10.28 -13.09 34.63
CA VAL A 67 10.69 -11.89 33.86
C VAL A 67 9.93 -10.65 34.31
N VAL A 68 8.64 -10.79 34.62
CA VAL A 68 7.74 -9.67 34.95
C VAL A 68 7.72 -9.37 36.45
N TYR A 69 7.77 -10.39 37.30
CA TYR A 69 7.66 -10.27 38.76
C TYR A 69 8.95 -10.63 39.51
N GLY A 70 10.09 -10.71 38.79
CA GLY A 70 11.41 -10.94 39.37
C GLY A 70 11.85 -9.87 40.36
#